data_AF-A0A940D343-F1
#
_entry.id   AF-A0A940D343-F1
#
_cell.length_a   1.000
_cell.length_b   1.000
_cell.length_c   1.000
_cell.angle_alpha   90.00
_cell.angle_beta   90.00
_cell.angle_gamma   90.00
#
_symmetry.space_group_name_H-M   'P 1'
#
loop_
_entity.id
_entity.type
_entity.pdbx_description
1 polymer ?
#
loop_
_entity_poly.entity_id
_entity_poly.type
_entity_poly.pdbx_seq_one_letter_code
_entity_poly.pdbx_strand_id
1 'polypeptide(L)'
;MSKKRKAQVVVDSETGKVEYKPSLVKALNIVAVILALILLIVIYIPKKLWEEEEYYRNIGRKRMSILYEVEKYYHQMANRYETDPILAMKILTAVRDSTLADSDFYGKQEIKLPEGKFSLDVVRNFYQIFDTTFALSYEKKDTVVDTSYKVIKWNTELFAFDTIWVNSSRINDVMKDSLFRALLDTEITSRVATQKIFRPFKLDSHLAYNPLINKQFQILVDSEGITIKDPMKKYKEMRYLVFAFKDTNYGYIKNGEKSWEKR
;
A
#
# COMPACT_ATOMS: atom_id res chain seq x y z
N MET A 1 50.60 39.67 -29.15
CA MET A 1 49.85 40.07 -30.37
C MET A 1 48.78 39.03 -30.66
N SER A 2 47.51 39.41 -30.43
CA SER A 2 46.32 38.58 -30.57
C SER A 2 45.94 38.41 -32.05
N LYS A 3 45.99 37.18 -32.58
CA LYS A 3 45.44 36.85 -33.90
C LYS A 3 43.98 36.38 -33.72
N LYS A 4 43.04 37.33 -33.80
CA LYS A 4 41.61 37.03 -33.99
C LYS A 4 41.43 36.26 -35.30
N ARG A 5 41.10 34.97 -35.24
CA ARG A 5 40.61 34.21 -36.40
C ARG A 5 39.18 34.68 -36.70
N LYS A 6 39.03 35.58 -37.68
CA LYS A 6 37.72 35.94 -38.23
C LYS A 6 37.13 34.71 -38.92
N ALA A 7 35.93 34.30 -38.50
CA ALA A 7 35.12 33.33 -39.23
C ALA A 7 34.69 33.98 -40.56
N GLN A 8 35.28 33.57 -41.67
CA GLN A 8 34.86 34.00 -43.01
C GLN A 8 33.67 33.13 -43.45
N VAL A 9 32.52 33.78 -43.60
CA VAL A 9 31.36 33.28 -44.35
C VAL A 9 31.65 33.57 -45.81
N VAL A 10 31.71 32.53 -46.65
CA VAL A 10 31.83 32.68 -48.10
C VAL A 10 30.40 32.85 -48.63
N VAL A 11 30.12 34.00 -49.24
CA VAL A 11 28.83 34.32 -49.85
C VAL A 11 29.03 34.25 -51.36
N ASP A 12 28.31 33.34 -52.01
CA ASP A 12 28.33 33.18 -53.46
C ASP A 12 27.47 34.27 -54.11
N SER A 13 28.07 35.09 -54.98
CA SER A 13 27.53 36.40 -55.40
C SER A 13 26.46 36.36 -56.48
N GLU A 14 25.98 35.18 -56.91
CA GLU A 14 24.97 35.09 -57.97
C GLU A 14 23.66 34.40 -57.56
N THR A 15 23.56 33.80 -56.36
CA THR A 15 22.29 33.19 -55.90
C THR A 15 21.92 33.49 -54.44
N GLY A 16 22.71 34.28 -53.71
CA GLY A 16 22.41 34.67 -52.32
C GLY A 16 22.31 33.49 -51.35
N LYS A 17 22.72 32.28 -51.75
CA LYS A 17 22.68 31.08 -50.91
C LYS A 17 23.98 30.97 -50.13
N VAL A 18 23.86 30.97 -48.80
CA VAL A 18 24.97 30.80 -47.88
C VAL A 18 25.41 29.35 -47.90
N GLU A 19 26.63 29.07 -48.36
CA GLU A 19 27.19 27.72 -48.41
C GLU A 19 27.92 27.40 -47.09
N TYR A 20 27.34 26.55 -46.25
CA TYR A 20 27.91 26.18 -44.96
C TYR A 20 28.98 25.10 -45.12
N LYS A 21 30.14 25.26 -44.48
CA LYS A 21 31.16 24.19 -44.46
C LYS A 21 30.57 22.89 -43.92
N PRO A 22 30.75 21.74 -44.58
CA PRO A 22 30.10 20.48 -44.21
C PRO A 22 30.49 19.98 -42.80
N SER A 23 31.65 20.38 -42.28
CA SER A 23 32.07 20.10 -40.90
C SER A 23 31.29 20.88 -39.85
N LEU A 24 30.85 22.11 -40.15
CA LEU A 24 30.03 22.94 -39.25
C LEU A 24 28.61 22.38 -39.12
N VAL A 25 28.02 21.93 -40.24
CA VAL A 25 26.69 21.30 -40.23
C VAL A 25 26.71 20.00 -39.42
N LYS A 26 27.75 19.17 -39.58
CA LYS A 26 27.93 17.96 -38.76
C LYS A 26 28.09 18.27 -37.27
N ALA A 27 28.90 19.28 -36.93
CA ALA A 27 29.06 19.70 -35.54
C ALA A 27 27.76 20.23 -34.93
N LEU A 28 27.00 21.03 -35.68
CA LEU A 28 25.70 21.55 -35.24
C LEU A 28 24.69 20.40 -35.02
N ASN A 29 24.64 19.42 -35.91
CA ASN A 29 23.77 18.25 -35.75
C ASN A 29 24.12 17.43 -34.51
N ILE A 30 25.41 17.23 -34.22
CA ILE A 30 25.86 16.53 -33.00
C ILE A 30 25.44 17.33 -31.75
N VAL A 31 25.64 18.65 -31.75
CA VAL A 31 25.21 19.51 -30.64
C VAL A 31 23.69 19.48 -30.45
N ALA A 32 22.92 19.52 -31.54
CA ALA A 32 21.47 19.42 -31.49
C ALA A 32 20.99 18.09 -30.88
N VAL A 33 21.63 16.97 -31.26
CA VAL A 33 21.35 15.66 -30.69
C VAL A 33 21.71 15.60 -29.20
N ILE A 34 22.85 16.16 -28.80
CA ILE A 34 23.26 16.23 -27.38
C ILE A 34 22.27 17.07 -26.57
N LEU A 35 21.84 18.22 -27.09
CA LEU A 35 20.85 19.07 -26.41
C LEU A 35 19.49 18.39 -26.29
N ALA A 36 19.04 17.66 -27.32
CA ALA A 36 17.83 16.87 -27.27
C ALA A 36 17.93 15.76 -26.21
N LEU A 37 19.09 15.10 -26.08
CA LEU A 37 19.35 14.10 -25.04
C LEU A 37 19.32 14.72 -23.63
N ILE A 38 19.96 15.88 -23.45
CA ILE A 38 19.95 16.60 -22.17
C ILE A 38 18.52 17.00 -21.79
N LEU A 39 17.69 17.44 -22.73
CA LEU A 39 16.30 17.78 -22.50
C LEU A 39 15.51 16.57 -21.97
N LEU A 40 15.69 15.38 -22.55
CA LEU A 40 15.07 14.15 -22.05
C LEU A 40 15.48 13.83 -20.62
N ILE A 41 16.77 13.98 -20.31
CA ILE A 41 17.33 13.73 -18.97
C ILE A 41 16.72 14.69 -17.94
N VAL A 42 16.63 15.98 -18.27
CA VAL A 42 16.09 17.03 -17.38
C VAL A 42 14.60 16.82 -17.08
N ILE A 43 13.85 16.18 -17.98
CA ILE A 43 12.44 15.85 -17.74
C ILE A 43 12.31 14.55 -16.93
N TYR A 44 13.10 13.52 -17.26
CA TYR A 44 12.95 12.19 -16.66
C TYR A 44 13.46 12.11 -15.22
N ILE A 45 14.62 12.71 -14.92
CA ILE A 45 15.25 12.62 -13.60
C ILE A 45 14.36 13.19 -12.49
N PRO A 46 13.81 14.42 -12.60
CA PRO A 46 12.93 14.97 -11.56
C PRO A 46 11.68 14.12 -11.33
N LYS A 47 11.07 13.61 -12.39
CA LYS A 47 9.87 12.76 -12.28
C LYS A 47 10.18 11.52 -11.45
N LYS A 48 11.25 10.79 -11.80
CA LYS A 48 11.68 9.61 -11.06
C LYS A 48 12.02 9.93 -9.61
N LEU A 49 12.62 11.09 -9.36
CA LEU A 49 12.96 11.55 -8.01
C LEU A 49 11.70 11.83 -7.17
N TRP A 50 10.69 12.48 -7.73
CA TRP A 50 9.42 12.73 -7.04
C TRP A 50 8.65 11.44 -6.75
N GLU A 51 8.66 10.48 -7.68
CA GLU A 51 8.07 9.14 -7.45
C GLU A 51 8.76 8.44 -6.27
N GLU A 52 10.08 8.58 -6.15
CA GLU A 52 10.85 8.04 -5.02
C GLU A 52 10.52 8.77 -3.71
N GLU A 53 10.44 10.11 -3.71
CA GLU A 53 10.04 10.91 -2.55
C GLU A 53 8.64 10.52 -2.06
N GLU A 54 7.69 10.38 -2.98
CA GLU A 54 6.32 9.96 -2.69
C GLU A 54 6.27 8.52 -2.16
N TYR A 55 7.06 7.62 -2.73
CA TYR A 55 7.17 6.24 -2.27
C TYR A 55 7.62 6.16 -0.80
N TYR A 56 8.72 6.83 -0.44
CA TYR A 56 9.20 6.83 0.94
C TYR A 56 8.23 7.50 1.91
N ARG A 57 7.60 8.60 1.49
CA ARG A 57 6.58 9.29 2.29
C ARG A 57 5.36 8.42 2.55
N ASN A 58 4.87 7.72 1.54
CA ASN A 58 3.71 6.83 1.67
C ASN A 58 4.03 5.62 2.56
N ILE A 59 5.24 5.05 2.44
CA ILE A 59 5.69 3.98 3.34
C ILE A 59 5.79 4.49 4.78
N GLY A 60 6.39 5.66 5.00
CA GLY A 60 6.51 6.26 6.33
C GLY A 60 5.14 6.46 6.99
N ARG A 61 4.19 7.07 6.27
CA ARG A 61 2.81 7.27 6.74
C ARG A 61 2.07 5.96 7.00
N LYS A 62 2.28 4.94 6.17
CA LYS A 62 1.70 3.61 6.38
C LYS A 62 2.25 2.96 7.64
N ARG A 63 3.57 3.02 7.88
CA ARG A 63 4.21 2.55 9.11
C ARG A 63 3.65 3.25 10.34
N MET A 64 3.54 4.58 10.31
CA MET A 64 2.92 5.35 11.40
C MET A 64 1.46 4.96 11.65
N SER A 65 0.69 4.69 10.60
CA SER A 65 -0.70 4.25 10.73
C SER A 65 -0.80 2.85 11.37
N ILE A 66 0.11 1.94 11.02
CA ILE A 66 0.20 0.62 11.66
C ILE A 66 0.54 0.77 13.14
N LEU A 67 1.52 1.61 13.49
CA LEU A 67 1.88 1.87 14.89
C LEU A 67 0.71 2.46 15.68
N TYR A 68 -0.12 3.31 15.06
CA TYR A 68 -1.32 3.83 15.70
C TYR A 68 -2.32 2.72 16.04
N GLU A 69 -2.59 1.81 15.10
CA GLU A 69 -3.48 0.67 15.37
C GLU A 69 -2.90 -0.28 16.42
N VAL A 70 -1.58 -0.50 16.44
CA VAL A 70 -0.89 -1.24 17.50
C VAL A 70 -1.16 -0.62 18.87
N GLU A 71 -0.88 0.67 19.01
CA GLU A 71 -1.07 1.37 20.29
C GLU A 71 -2.53 1.39 20.73
N LYS A 72 -3.45 1.52 19.78
CA LYS A 72 -4.89 1.45 20.05
C LYS A 72 -5.31 0.09 20.59
N TYR A 73 -4.87 -1.02 19.99
CA TYR A 73 -5.18 -2.36 20.51
C TYR A 73 -4.49 -2.63 21.84
N TYR A 74 -3.23 -2.21 21.98
CA TYR A 74 -2.52 -2.33 23.25
C TYR A 74 -3.25 -1.57 24.36
N HIS A 75 -3.69 -0.33 24.10
CA HIS A 75 -4.48 0.45 25.04
C HIS A 75 -5.80 -0.22 25.41
N GLN A 76 -6.51 -0.80 24.44
CA GLN A 76 -7.75 -1.53 24.69
C GLN A 76 -7.55 -2.73 25.65
N MET A 77 -6.40 -3.39 25.60
CA MET A 77 -6.11 -4.57 26.42
C MET A 77 -5.44 -4.21 27.76
N ALA A 78 -4.53 -3.23 27.75
CA ALA A 78 -3.68 -2.87 28.90
C ALA A 78 -4.20 -1.66 29.69
N ASN A 79 -5.21 -0.94 29.16
CA ASN A 79 -5.71 0.35 29.66
C ASN A 79 -4.62 1.44 29.80
N ARG A 80 -3.52 1.32 29.06
CA ARG A 80 -2.40 2.28 29.01
C ARG A 80 -1.74 2.25 27.64
N TYR A 81 -1.06 3.33 27.28
CA TYR A 81 -0.24 3.39 26.06
C TYR A 81 1.20 2.98 26.38
N GLU A 82 1.92 2.50 25.37
CA GLU A 82 3.34 2.19 25.48
C GLU A 82 4.17 3.25 24.76
N THR A 83 5.31 3.60 25.34
CA THR A 83 6.21 4.57 24.72
C THR A 83 7.20 3.91 23.76
N ASP A 84 7.52 2.64 23.99
CA ASP A 84 8.31 1.83 23.07
C ASP A 84 7.41 1.08 22.07
N PRO A 85 7.35 1.49 20.78
CA PRO A 85 6.53 0.80 19.79
C PRO A 85 6.92 -0.66 19.60
N ILE A 86 8.21 -1.02 19.78
CA ILE A 86 8.66 -2.39 19.54
C ILE A 86 8.09 -3.33 20.60
N LEU A 87 8.06 -2.89 21.85
CA LEU A 87 7.48 -3.65 22.95
C LEU A 87 5.97 -3.87 22.73
N ALA A 88 5.22 -2.83 22.39
CA ALA A 88 3.79 -2.96 22.10
C ALA A 88 3.51 -3.95 20.95
N MET A 89 4.31 -3.89 19.88
CA MET A 89 4.22 -4.82 18.75
C MET A 89 4.50 -6.27 19.14
N LYS A 90 5.53 -6.51 19.97
CA LYS A 90 5.85 -7.85 20.48
C LYS A 90 4.72 -8.41 21.33
N ILE A 91 4.17 -7.58 22.23
CA ILE A 91 3.06 -7.98 23.09
C ILE A 91 1.85 -8.36 22.24
N LEU A 92 1.42 -7.51 21.30
CA LEU A 92 0.29 -7.84 20.44
C LEU A 92 0.52 -9.08 19.58
N THR A 93 1.74 -9.27 19.08
CA THR A 93 2.09 -10.49 18.32
C THR A 93 1.96 -11.73 19.19
N ALA A 94 2.43 -11.67 20.45
CA ALA A 94 2.27 -12.75 21.41
C ALA A 94 0.79 -13.02 21.74
N VAL A 95 -0.03 -11.98 21.95
CA VAL A 95 -1.48 -12.12 22.14
C VAL A 95 -2.11 -12.81 20.93
N ARG A 96 -1.80 -12.35 19.72
CA ARG A 96 -2.30 -12.92 18.46
C ARG A 96 -1.95 -14.41 18.37
N ASP A 97 -0.69 -14.76 18.58
CA ASP A 97 -0.25 -16.15 18.47
C ASP A 97 -0.87 -17.05 19.54
N SER A 98 -1.03 -16.56 20.77
CA SER A 98 -1.75 -17.29 21.83
C SER A 98 -3.23 -17.49 21.50
N THR A 99 -3.94 -16.46 21.03
CA THR A 99 -5.36 -16.58 20.64
C THR A 99 -5.58 -17.46 19.40
N LEU A 100 -4.57 -17.59 18.55
CA LEU A 100 -4.60 -18.52 17.41
C LEU A 100 -4.38 -19.96 17.87
N ALA A 101 -3.51 -20.18 18.87
CA ALA A 101 -3.17 -21.50 19.39
C ALA A 101 -4.23 -22.06 20.34
N ASP A 102 -4.86 -21.20 21.14
CA ASP A 102 -5.84 -21.57 22.15
C ASP A 102 -7.09 -20.68 22.05
N SER A 103 -8.23 -21.30 21.72
CA SER A 103 -9.52 -20.63 21.59
C SER A 103 -10.04 -20.06 22.92
N ASP A 104 -9.58 -20.59 24.05
CA ASP A 104 -9.98 -20.15 25.39
C ASP A 104 -9.06 -19.05 25.97
N PHE A 105 -8.06 -18.60 25.19
CA PHE A 105 -7.17 -17.51 25.56
C PHE A 105 -7.84 -16.13 25.40
N TYR A 106 -8.80 -15.80 26.26
CA TYR A 106 -9.47 -14.50 26.28
C TYR A 106 -9.77 -14.02 27.71
N GLY A 107 -10.16 -12.75 27.86
CA GLY A 107 -10.34 -12.10 29.16
C GLY A 107 -9.02 -11.71 29.81
N LYS A 108 -8.99 -11.65 31.15
CA LYS A 108 -7.78 -11.31 31.91
C LYS A 108 -6.73 -12.41 31.78
N GLN A 109 -5.69 -12.14 30.99
CA GLN A 109 -4.58 -13.05 30.73
C GLN A 109 -3.24 -12.41 31.13
N GLU A 110 -2.27 -13.23 31.52
CA GLU A 110 -0.90 -12.79 31.77
C GLU A 110 0.03 -13.34 30.68
N ILE A 111 0.72 -12.45 29.98
CA ILE A 111 1.74 -12.79 28.99
C ILE A 111 3.13 -12.62 29.60
N LYS A 112 3.96 -13.66 29.46
CA LYS A 112 5.34 -13.66 29.90
C LYS A 112 6.25 -13.51 28.69
N LEU A 113 6.94 -12.39 28.60
CA LEU A 113 7.98 -12.12 27.60
C LEU A 113 9.32 -11.93 28.30
N PRO A 114 10.46 -12.02 27.58
CA PRO A 114 11.77 -11.71 28.14
C PRO A 114 11.85 -10.34 28.83
N GLU A 115 11.07 -9.37 28.34
CA GLU A 115 11.01 -8.00 28.83
C GLU A 115 10.18 -7.85 30.12
N GLY A 116 9.34 -8.83 30.47
CA GLY A 116 8.52 -8.78 31.68
C GLY A 116 7.22 -9.56 31.59
N LYS A 117 6.37 -9.33 32.60
CA LYS A 117 5.01 -9.89 32.69
C LYS A 117 3.99 -8.79 32.42
N PHE A 118 3.03 -9.09 31.56
CA PHE A 118 2.03 -8.14 31.10
C PHE A 118 0.64 -8.71 31.37
N SER A 119 -0.15 -8.04 32.20
CA SER A 119 -1.55 -8.37 32.46
C SER A 119 -2.42 -7.61 31.48
N LEU A 120 -3.20 -8.33 30.68
CA LEU A 120 -3.97 -7.81 29.55
C LEU A 120 -5.39 -8.38 29.58
N ASP A 121 -6.38 -7.57 29.20
CA ASP A 121 -7.74 -8.02 28.93
C ASP A 121 -7.89 -8.35 27.43
N VAL A 122 -7.74 -9.62 27.09
CA VAL A 122 -7.66 -10.11 25.70
C VAL A 122 -9.06 -10.31 25.14
N VAL A 123 -9.33 -9.70 23.98
CA VAL A 123 -10.58 -9.91 23.26
C VAL A 123 -10.63 -11.31 22.65
N ARG A 124 -11.80 -11.95 22.70
CA ARG A 124 -12.02 -13.26 22.07
C ARG A 124 -11.70 -13.21 20.57
N ASN A 125 -11.03 -14.25 20.06
CA ASN A 125 -10.63 -14.37 18.65
C ASN A 125 -9.78 -13.19 18.15
N PHE A 126 -8.92 -12.62 19.00
CA PHE A 126 -8.09 -11.47 18.63
C PHE A 126 -7.24 -11.72 17.37
N TYR A 127 -6.76 -12.95 17.13
CA TYR A 127 -6.04 -13.29 15.89
C TYR A 127 -6.81 -12.89 14.61
N GLN A 128 -8.14 -13.00 14.60
CA GLN A 128 -8.97 -12.59 13.46
C GLN A 128 -8.97 -11.08 13.30
N ILE A 129 -9.16 -10.35 14.40
CA ILE A 129 -9.15 -8.88 14.41
C ILE A 129 -7.78 -8.40 13.93
N PHE A 130 -6.70 -8.94 14.48
CA PHE A 130 -5.34 -8.64 14.09
C PHE A 130 -5.10 -8.88 12.60
N ASP A 131 -5.42 -10.08 12.10
CA ASP A 131 -5.18 -10.43 10.71
C ASP A 131 -6.06 -9.59 9.77
N THR A 132 -7.28 -9.20 10.16
CA THR A 132 -8.11 -8.30 9.32
C THR A 132 -7.66 -6.85 9.33
N THR A 133 -7.10 -6.34 10.43
CA THR A 133 -6.67 -4.94 10.55
C THR A 133 -5.32 -4.70 9.89
N PHE A 134 -4.36 -5.61 10.07
CA PHE A 134 -3.00 -5.42 9.57
C PHE A 134 -2.74 -6.08 8.21
N ALA A 135 -3.44 -7.15 7.85
CA ALA A 135 -3.16 -7.83 6.58
C ALA A 135 -3.67 -7.07 5.36
N LEU A 136 -2.85 -7.12 4.32
CA LEU A 136 -3.27 -6.73 2.97
C LEU A 136 -4.05 -7.89 2.36
N SER A 137 -5.32 -7.64 2.04
CA SER A 137 -6.12 -8.56 1.26
C SER A 137 -5.76 -8.47 -0.23
N TYR A 138 -5.79 -9.59 -0.93
CA TYR A 138 -5.80 -9.63 -2.39
C TYR A 138 -6.90 -10.55 -2.88
N GLU A 139 -7.43 -10.25 -4.05
CA GLU A 139 -8.40 -11.11 -4.72
C GLU A 139 -7.66 -12.21 -5.48
N LYS A 140 -7.94 -13.46 -5.11
CA LYS A 140 -7.49 -14.63 -5.87
C LYS A 140 -8.67 -15.17 -6.66
N LYS A 141 -8.53 -15.21 -7.99
CA LYS A 141 -9.45 -15.93 -8.87
C LYS A 141 -8.99 -17.37 -8.96
N ASP A 142 -9.84 -18.30 -8.54
CA ASP A 142 -9.56 -19.74 -8.62
C ASP A 142 -10.70 -20.46 -9.34
N THR A 143 -10.38 -21.60 -9.96
CA THR A 143 -11.39 -22.45 -10.59
C THR A 143 -11.98 -23.36 -9.53
N VAL A 144 -13.24 -23.12 -9.18
CA VAL A 144 -13.97 -23.93 -8.22
C VAL A 144 -14.86 -24.89 -9.01
N VAL A 145 -14.71 -26.18 -8.73
CA VAL A 145 -15.64 -27.21 -9.19
C VAL A 145 -16.79 -27.26 -8.20
N ASP A 146 -17.99 -26.98 -8.70
CA ASP A 146 -19.21 -26.86 -7.89
C ASP A 146 -20.37 -27.55 -8.61
N THR A 147 -21.36 -27.97 -7.83
CA THR A 147 -22.56 -28.59 -8.35
C THR A 147 -23.58 -27.52 -8.73
N SER A 148 -24.04 -27.55 -9.96
CA SER A 148 -25.10 -26.69 -10.49
C SER A 148 -26.38 -27.50 -10.67
N TYR A 149 -27.49 -26.94 -10.20
CA TYR A 149 -28.81 -27.51 -10.24
C TYR A 149 -29.65 -26.79 -11.29
N LYS A 150 -30.28 -27.55 -12.19
CA LYS A 150 -31.29 -27.02 -13.09
C LYS A 150 -32.63 -27.06 -12.38
N VAL A 151 -33.25 -25.90 -12.19
CA VAL A 151 -34.55 -25.79 -11.52
C VAL A 151 -35.57 -25.14 -12.44
N ILE A 152 -36.84 -25.51 -12.26
CA ILE A 152 -37.97 -24.80 -12.85
C ILE A 152 -38.48 -23.76 -11.86
N LYS A 153 -38.62 -22.52 -12.34
CA LYS A 153 -39.20 -21.41 -11.59
C LYS A 153 -40.26 -20.70 -12.44
N TRP A 154 -41.29 -20.16 -11.80
CA TRP A 154 -42.23 -19.26 -12.47
C TRP A 154 -41.53 -17.94 -12.81
N ASN A 155 -41.50 -17.58 -14.10
CA ASN A 155 -41.03 -16.29 -14.58
C ASN A 155 -42.22 -15.34 -14.69
N THR A 156 -42.23 -14.30 -13.85
CA THR A 156 -43.32 -13.31 -13.78
C THR A 156 -43.37 -12.38 -15.00
N GLU A 157 -42.26 -12.22 -15.73
CA GLU A 157 -42.19 -11.37 -16.92
C GLU A 157 -42.70 -12.11 -18.17
N LEU A 158 -42.37 -13.39 -18.28
CA LEU A 158 -42.78 -14.24 -19.41
C LEU A 158 -44.11 -14.97 -19.16
N PHE A 159 -44.69 -14.85 -17.96
CA PHE A 159 -45.89 -15.57 -17.52
C PHE A 159 -45.83 -17.08 -17.80
N ALA A 160 -44.65 -17.66 -17.66
CA ALA A 160 -44.35 -19.05 -18.00
C ALA A 160 -43.35 -19.66 -17.03
N PHE A 161 -43.31 -20.99 -16.98
CA PHE A 161 -42.25 -21.71 -16.29
C PHE A 161 -40.96 -21.65 -17.10
N ASP A 162 -39.90 -21.19 -16.48
CA ASP A 162 -38.57 -21.07 -17.07
C ASP A 162 -37.56 -21.93 -16.28
N THR A 163 -36.50 -22.36 -16.96
CA THR A 163 -35.42 -23.14 -16.36
C THR A 163 -34.21 -22.28 -16.11
N ILE A 164 -33.74 -22.28 -14.86
CA ILE A 164 -32.53 -21.55 -14.47
C ILE A 164 -31.52 -22.52 -13.85
N TRP A 165 -30.24 -22.19 -14.00
CA TRP A 165 -29.15 -22.88 -13.34
C TRP A 165 -28.79 -22.18 -12.04
N VAL A 166 -28.66 -22.96 -10.97
CA VAL A 166 -28.41 -22.47 -9.61
C VAL A 166 -27.29 -23.25 -8.95
N ASN A 167 -26.32 -22.56 -8.38
CA ASN A 167 -25.23 -23.20 -7.65
C ASN A 167 -25.72 -23.86 -6.35
N SER A 168 -24.98 -24.87 -5.89
CA SER A 168 -25.25 -25.56 -4.62
C SER A 168 -25.40 -24.62 -3.42
N SER A 169 -24.62 -23.54 -3.36
CA SER A 169 -24.68 -22.58 -2.26
C SER A 169 -26.01 -21.83 -2.14
N ARG A 170 -26.80 -21.74 -3.22
CA ARG A 170 -28.06 -20.99 -3.27
C ARG A 170 -29.29 -21.87 -3.47
N ILE A 171 -29.11 -23.18 -3.63
CA ILE A 171 -30.23 -24.08 -3.95
C ILE A 171 -31.29 -24.10 -2.84
N ASN A 172 -30.86 -24.06 -1.58
CA ASN A 172 -31.75 -24.04 -0.42
C ASN A 172 -32.63 -22.78 -0.38
N ASP A 173 -32.07 -21.64 -0.78
CA ASP A 173 -32.82 -20.38 -0.84
C ASP A 173 -33.84 -20.41 -1.98
N VAL A 174 -33.43 -20.96 -3.13
CA VAL A 174 -34.31 -21.11 -4.29
C VAL A 174 -35.43 -22.10 -4.04
N MET A 175 -35.19 -23.22 -3.36
CA MET A 175 -36.22 -24.20 -3.02
C MET A 175 -37.27 -23.69 -2.03
N LYS A 176 -36.93 -22.66 -1.23
CA LYS A 176 -37.86 -21.98 -0.31
C LYS A 176 -38.71 -20.91 -1.00
N ASP A 177 -38.34 -20.51 -2.21
CA ASP A 177 -39.07 -19.48 -2.97
C ASP A 177 -40.44 -20.01 -3.40
N SER A 178 -41.50 -19.20 -3.26
CA SER A 178 -42.85 -19.57 -3.68
C SER A 178 -42.99 -19.80 -5.18
N LEU A 179 -42.08 -19.23 -5.97
CA LEU A 179 -42.03 -19.37 -7.43
C LEU A 179 -41.31 -20.66 -7.87
N PHE A 180 -40.65 -21.37 -6.95
CA PHE A 180 -39.97 -22.63 -7.26
C PHE A 180 -40.98 -23.75 -7.55
N ARG A 181 -40.68 -24.56 -8.55
CA ARG A 181 -41.57 -25.65 -8.98
C ARG A 181 -40.96 -27.03 -8.82
N ALA A 182 -39.76 -27.25 -9.36
CA ALA A 182 -39.13 -28.57 -9.35
C ALA A 182 -37.62 -28.49 -9.61
N LEU A 183 -36.91 -29.50 -9.14
CA LEU A 183 -35.52 -29.80 -9.51
C LEU A 183 -35.54 -30.72 -10.74
N LEU A 184 -34.89 -30.33 -11.83
CA LEU A 184 -34.84 -31.12 -13.06
C LEU A 184 -33.57 -31.93 -13.19
N ASP A 185 -32.42 -31.32 -12.90
CA ASP A 185 -31.13 -31.93 -13.18
C ASP A 185 -30.03 -31.39 -12.25
N THR A 186 -28.93 -32.14 -12.17
CA THR A 186 -27.75 -31.83 -11.35
C THR A 186 -26.49 -32.13 -12.15
N GLU A 187 -25.68 -31.10 -12.40
CA GLU A 187 -24.43 -31.21 -13.14
C GLU A 187 -23.24 -30.69 -12.33
N ILE A 188 -22.06 -31.26 -12.57
CA ILE A 188 -20.80 -30.75 -12.01
C ILE A 188 -20.23 -29.74 -12.99
N THR A 189 -20.07 -28.50 -12.54
CA THR A 189 -19.62 -27.39 -13.38
C THR A 189 -18.40 -26.71 -12.77
N SER A 190 -17.46 -26.29 -13.62
CA SER A 190 -16.34 -25.47 -13.18
C SER A 190 -16.67 -23.99 -13.39
N ARG A 191 -16.38 -23.16 -12.38
CA ARG A 191 -16.54 -21.71 -12.47
C ARG A 191 -15.38 -20.98 -11.83
N VAL A 192 -15.10 -19.78 -12.33
CA VAL A 192 -14.12 -18.89 -11.70
C VAL A 192 -14.78 -18.23 -10.49
N ALA A 193 -14.27 -18.53 -9.30
CA ALA A 193 -14.66 -17.86 -8.07
C ALA A 193 -13.56 -16.88 -7.65
N THR A 194 -13.94 -15.64 -7.39
CA THR A 194 -13.05 -14.68 -6.75
C THR A 194 -13.18 -14.83 -5.23
N GLN A 195 -12.09 -15.16 -4.56
CA GLN A 195 -12.02 -15.22 -3.11
C GLN A 195 -11.05 -14.15 -2.60
N LYS A 196 -11.42 -13.49 -1.50
CA LYS A 196 -10.56 -12.50 -0.84
C LYS A 196 -9.67 -13.23 0.15
N ILE A 197 -8.37 -13.28 -0.13
CA ILE A 197 -7.38 -13.95 0.73
C ILE A 197 -6.56 -12.89 1.45
N PHE A 198 -6.34 -13.10 2.75
CA PHE A 198 -5.46 -12.27 3.58
C PHE A 198 -4.12 -12.98 3.74
N ARG A 199 -3.02 -12.25 3.52
CA ARG A 199 -1.69 -12.79 3.83
C ARG A 199 -1.42 -12.59 5.33
N PRO A 200 -0.86 -13.58 6.04
CA PRO A 200 -0.46 -13.38 7.43
C PRO A 200 0.46 -12.15 7.53
N PHE A 201 0.05 -11.17 8.33
CA PHE A 201 0.82 -9.96 8.55
C PHE A 201 1.68 -10.14 9.80
N LYS A 202 2.95 -9.74 9.71
CA LYS A 202 3.88 -9.78 10.85
C LYS A 202 4.23 -8.36 11.23
N LEU A 203 4.04 -8.05 12.51
CA LEU A 203 4.52 -6.82 13.12
C LEU A 203 6.03 -6.92 13.34
N ASP A 204 6.79 -6.59 12.32
CA ASP A 204 8.25 -6.57 12.38
C ASP A 204 8.77 -5.24 12.93
N SER A 205 9.82 -5.31 13.74
CA SER A 205 10.60 -4.19 14.28
C SER A 205 10.86 -3.09 13.26
N HIS A 206 11.13 -3.42 11.99
CA HIS A 206 11.36 -2.43 10.92
C HIS A 206 10.20 -1.43 10.72
N LEU A 207 8.96 -1.80 11.08
CA LEU A 207 7.81 -0.90 11.01
C LEU A 207 7.90 0.24 12.04
N ALA A 208 8.64 0.05 13.13
CA ALA A 208 8.88 1.07 14.14
C ALA A 208 9.88 2.15 13.71
N TYR A 209 10.57 1.97 12.56
CA TYR A 209 11.61 2.89 12.08
C TYR A 209 11.19 3.65 10.83
N ASN A 210 11.65 4.90 10.74
CA ASN A 210 11.55 5.72 9.54
C ASN A 210 12.36 5.05 8.40
N PRO A 211 11.76 4.80 7.22
CA PRO A 211 12.42 4.10 6.11
C PRO A 211 13.61 4.83 5.49
N LEU A 212 13.74 6.15 5.68
CA LEU A 212 14.85 6.95 5.12
C LEU A 212 16.03 7.03 6.08
N ILE A 213 15.79 7.46 7.32
CA ILE A 213 16.86 7.74 8.30
C ILE A 213 17.10 6.61 9.29
N ASN A 214 16.30 5.54 9.22
CA ASN A 214 16.32 4.40 10.14
C ASN A 214 16.29 4.79 11.63
N LYS A 215 15.58 5.87 11.97
CA LYS A 215 15.32 6.29 13.35
C LYS A 215 13.92 5.88 13.77
N GLN A 216 13.77 5.46 15.02
CA GLN A 216 12.50 5.02 15.57
C GLN A 216 11.49 6.17 15.61
N PHE A 217 10.22 5.87 15.30
CA PHE A 217 9.12 6.81 15.47
C PHE A 217 8.93 7.19 16.94
N GLN A 218 8.58 8.44 17.20
CA GLN A 218 8.36 8.93 18.56
C GLN A 218 6.91 8.76 18.95
N ILE A 219 6.64 7.98 19.99
CA ILE A 219 5.33 7.87 20.60
C ILE A 219 5.30 8.77 21.84
N LEU A 220 4.42 9.76 21.80
CA LEU A 220 4.20 10.69 22.91
C LEU A 220 2.82 10.39 23.50
N VAL A 221 2.81 10.15 24.81
CA VAL A 221 1.58 9.87 25.57
C VAL A 221 1.28 11.11 26.42
N ASP A 222 0.14 11.73 26.16
CA ASP A 222 -0.37 12.89 26.89
C ASP A 222 -1.63 12.46 27.67
N SER A 223 -2.12 13.31 28.60
CA SER A 223 -3.37 13.05 29.33
C SER A 223 -4.61 12.94 28.42
N GLU A 224 -4.55 13.53 27.22
CA GLU A 224 -5.62 13.53 26.22
C GLU A 224 -5.52 12.38 25.20
N GLY A 225 -4.45 11.57 25.24
CA GLY A 225 -4.26 10.43 24.35
C GLY A 225 -2.84 10.30 23.78
N ILE A 226 -2.73 9.87 22.53
CA ILE A 226 -1.46 9.45 21.92
C ILE A 226 -1.13 10.26 20.67
N THR A 227 0.14 10.66 20.54
CA THR A 227 0.68 11.29 19.35
C THR A 227 1.89 10.52 18.81
N ILE A 228 1.80 10.04 17.57
CA ILE A 228 2.91 9.40 16.86
C ILE A 228 3.53 10.43 15.92
N LYS A 229 4.83 10.69 16.06
CA LYS A 229 5.57 11.70 15.28
C LYS A 229 6.75 11.08 14.54
N ASP A 230 6.97 11.56 13.32
CA ASP A 230 8.21 11.30 12.60
C ASP A 230 9.39 12.06 13.27
N PRO A 231 10.49 11.38 13.64
CA PRO A 231 11.70 12.01 14.20
C PRO A 231 12.41 12.96 13.22
N MET A 232 12.10 12.89 11.92
CA MET A 232 12.76 13.68 10.89
C MET A 232 12.24 15.13 10.85
N LYS A 233 13.12 16.15 10.80
CA LYS A 233 12.70 17.56 10.59
C LYS A 233 12.70 17.96 9.12
N LYS A 234 13.86 17.90 8.47
CA LYS A 234 14.06 18.12 7.03
C LYS A 234 15.16 17.21 6.54
N TYR A 235 14.98 16.59 5.38
CA TYR A 235 16.00 15.76 4.74
C TYR A 235 16.26 16.28 3.33
N LYS A 236 17.54 16.43 2.99
CA LYS A 236 18.00 16.86 1.67
C LYS A 236 19.28 16.11 1.31
N GLU A 237 19.26 15.44 0.17
CA GLU A 237 20.40 14.71 -0.36
C GLU A 237 20.61 15.11 -1.83
N MET A 238 21.85 15.46 -2.20
CA MET A 238 22.17 15.78 -3.60
C MET A 238 22.20 14.49 -4.43
N ARG A 239 21.47 14.45 -5.54
CA ARG A 239 21.42 13.30 -6.46
C ARG A 239 21.53 13.80 -7.90
N TYR A 240 22.18 13.03 -8.76
CA TYR A 240 22.30 13.38 -10.19
C TYR A 240 22.86 14.80 -10.45
N LEU A 241 23.98 15.15 -9.78
CA LEU A 241 24.75 16.41 -9.89
C LEU A 241 24.00 17.71 -9.51
N VAL A 242 22.87 18.00 -10.16
CA VAL A 242 22.12 19.25 -10.00
C VAL A 242 20.76 19.07 -9.31
N PHE A 243 20.31 17.83 -9.17
CA PHE A 243 19.04 17.51 -8.50
C PHE A 243 19.27 17.18 -7.03
N ALA A 244 18.22 17.28 -6.23
CA ALA A 244 18.30 16.95 -4.82
C ALA A 244 17.01 16.30 -4.37
N PHE A 245 17.13 15.12 -3.79
CA PHE A 245 16.04 14.46 -3.07
C PHE A 245 15.70 15.32 -1.86
N LYS A 246 14.42 15.67 -1.71
CA LYS A 246 13.91 16.46 -0.60
C LYS A 246 12.74 15.76 0.01
N ASP A 247 12.83 15.51 1.31
CA ASP A 247 11.66 15.09 2.06
C ASP A 247 11.43 15.97 3.28
N THR A 248 10.17 16.37 3.41
CA THR A 248 9.63 17.05 4.58
C THR A 248 8.93 15.99 5.40
N ASN A 249 9.25 15.92 6.69
CA ASN A 249 8.60 15.09 7.74
C ASN A 249 7.26 14.47 7.32
N TYR A 250 7.09 13.16 7.51
CA TYR A 250 5.89 12.43 7.07
C TYR A 250 4.58 12.93 7.68
N GLY A 251 4.66 13.57 8.83
CA GLY A 251 3.58 14.19 9.59
C GLY A 251 3.54 13.71 11.03
N TYR A 252 2.34 13.79 11.60
CA TYR A 252 2.00 13.20 12.89
C TYR A 252 0.59 12.61 12.86
N ILE A 253 0.33 11.65 13.74
CA ILE A 253 -1.02 11.14 14.03
C ILE A 253 -1.31 11.50 15.48
N LYS A 254 -2.34 12.31 15.74
CA LYS A 254 -2.81 12.64 17.10
C LYS A 254 -4.21 12.07 17.28
N ASN A 255 -4.39 11.11 18.19
CA ASN A 255 -5.69 10.51 18.48
C ASN A 255 -6.47 10.02 17.24
N GLY A 256 -5.74 9.50 16.24
CA GLY A 256 -6.31 9.03 14.97
C GLY A 256 -6.41 10.09 13.88
N GLU A 257 -6.28 11.38 14.20
CA GLU A 257 -6.22 12.44 13.21
C GLU A 257 -4.84 12.48 12.54
N LYS A 258 -4.82 12.26 11.22
CA LYS A 258 -3.59 12.30 10.43
C LYS A 258 -3.34 13.72 9.93
N SER A 259 -2.14 14.25 10.19
CA SER A 259 -1.80 15.63 9.82
C SER A 259 -1.80 15.89 8.30
N TRP A 260 -1.83 14.84 7.49
CA TRP A 260 -1.79 14.91 6.03
C TRP A 260 -3.14 14.65 5.34
N GLU A 261 -4.21 14.34 6.10
CA GLU A 261 -5.56 14.17 5.53
C GLU A 261 -6.31 15.50 5.41
N LYS A 262 -5.93 16.53 6.16
CA LYS A 262 -6.58 17.86 6.14
C LYS A 262 -6.12 18.74 4.96
N ARG A 263 -5.80 18.17 3.80
CA ARG A 263 -5.20 18.90 2.68
C ARG A 263 -6.01 18.83 1.40
#